data_AF-A0A8X6UQB7-F1
#
_entry.id   AF-A0A8X6UQB7-F1
#
_cell.length_a   1.000
_cell.length_b   1.000
_cell.length_c   1.000
_cell.angle_alpha   90.00
_cell.angle_beta   90.00
_cell.angle_gamma   90.00
#
_symmetry.space_group_name_H-M   'P 1'
#
loop_
_entity.id
_entity.type
_entity.pdbx_description
1 polymer ?
#
loop_
_entity_poly.entity_id
_entity_poly.type
_entity_poly.pdbx_seq_one_letter_code
_entity_poly.pdbx_strand_id
1 'polypeptide(L)'
;MSGIAKLKKVELRTVAEEIGLVVNEGMKKSKLRRLIEDSDVFKNDNEAVKNAVEDVLENRNKKSDQDGEIEIERLKIERIKLELQLAQVKANGNNTSFDQGCKSEPEESLDSLIKSVRTLTIKPPSLTNQVNREGLEQGRKLVNYFQQNDPHLDRALRFQRNMNECLNEYEELYNVLTKNKSQSLITNFISMSRRNEINPNRSITETASNEIILSSDESEIIQTRKRRRPVVESDSDSSVDENTLNL
;
A
#
# COMPACT_ATOMS: atom_id res chain seq x y z
N MET A 1 -7.35 -29.75 34.17
CA MET A 1 -6.20 -30.00 33.26
C MET A 1 -6.54 -29.53 31.84
N SER A 2 -5.99 -28.40 31.39
CA SER A 2 -6.40 -27.70 30.15
C SER A 2 -5.49 -27.98 28.93
N GLY A 3 -4.35 -28.68 29.12
CA GLY A 3 -3.34 -28.88 28.07
C GLY A 3 -3.77 -29.82 26.94
N ILE A 4 -4.35 -30.99 27.29
CA ILE A 4 -4.71 -32.06 26.35
C ILE A 4 -5.73 -31.60 25.29
N ALA A 5 -6.64 -30.68 25.65
CA ALA A 5 -7.64 -30.15 24.73
C ALA A 5 -7.02 -29.39 23.53
N LYS A 6 -5.87 -28.73 23.75
CA LYS A 6 -5.19 -27.86 22.78
C LYS A 6 -4.27 -28.61 21.82
N LEU A 7 -3.92 -29.86 22.11
CA LEU A 7 -3.02 -30.68 21.29
C LEU A 7 -3.66 -31.10 19.96
N LYS A 8 -2.86 -31.23 18.90
CA LYS A 8 -3.20 -31.77 17.58
C LYS A 8 -3.27 -33.29 17.64
N LYS A 9 -3.83 -33.95 16.61
CA LYS A 9 -3.99 -35.41 16.57
C LYS A 9 -2.64 -36.14 16.75
N VAL A 10 -1.60 -35.68 16.08
CA VAL A 10 -0.25 -36.29 16.13
C VAL A 10 0.33 -36.17 17.53
N GLU A 11 0.23 -35.00 18.15
CA GLU A 11 0.75 -34.74 19.49
C GLU A 11 0.02 -35.52 20.57
N LEU A 12 -1.30 -35.66 20.46
CA LEU A 12 -2.09 -36.52 21.34
C LEU A 12 -1.67 -37.98 21.24
N ARG A 13 -1.25 -38.42 20.05
CA ARG A 13 -0.73 -39.77 19.86
C ARG A 13 0.62 -39.91 20.55
N THR A 14 1.53 -38.96 20.37
CA THR A 14 2.84 -38.96 21.04
C THR A 14 2.69 -39.01 22.56
N VAL A 15 1.83 -38.15 23.14
CA VAL A 15 1.56 -38.17 24.58
C VAL A 15 1.00 -39.53 25.01
N ALA A 16 0.09 -40.12 24.26
CA ALA A 16 -0.48 -41.43 24.58
C ALA A 16 0.58 -42.55 24.53
N GLU A 17 1.48 -42.54 23.54
CA GLU A 17 2.58 -43.51 23.43
C GLU A 17 3.56 -43.36 24.60
N GLU A 18 3.86 -42.13 24.99
CA GLU A 18 4.81 -41.78 26.06
C GLU A 18 4.31 -42.19 27.45
N ILE A 19 3.00 -42.09 27.69
CA ILE A 19 2.37 -42.60 28.92
C ILE A 19 2.03 -44.10 28.84
N GLY A 20 2.52 -44.81 27.82
CA GLY A 20 2.45 -46.27 27.69
C GLY A 20 1.13 -46.83 27.15
N LEU A 21 0.29 -46.01 26.51
CA LEU A 21 -0.97 -46.44 25.91
C LEU A 21 -0.78 -46.93 24.48
N VAL A 22 -1.45 -48.02 24.13
CA VAL A 22 -1.43 -48.55 22.76
C VAL A 22 -2.35 -47.72 21.87
N VAL A 23 -1.77 -46.96 20.95
CA VAL A 23 -2.49 -46.11 20.00
C VAL A 23 -2.18 -46.47 18.56
N ASN A 24 -3.17 -46.29 17.69
CA ASN A 24 -3.08 -46.57 16.27
C ASN A 24 -3.24 -45.26 15.48
N GLU A 25 -2.51 -45.14 14.37
CA GLU A 25 -2.50 -43.99 13.45
C GLU A 25 -3.89 -43.59 12.95
N GLY A 26 -4.79 -44.56 12.78
CA GLY A 26 -6.16 -44.35 12.35
C GLY A 26 -7.11 -43.77 13.42
N MET A 27 -6.69 -43.69 14.69
CA MET A 27 -7.59 -43.25 15.77
C MET A 27 -8.01 -41.78 15.60
N LYS A 28 -9.29 -41.48 15.89
CA LYS A 28 -9.81 -40.11 15.86
C LYS A 28 -9.27 -39.30 17.04
N LYS A 29 -9.08 -38.00 16.84
CA LYS A 29 -8.61 -37.06 17.88
C LYS A 29 -9.41 -37.15 19.18
N SER A 30 -10.74 -37.26 19.09
CA SER A 30 -11.62 -37.41 20.26
C SER A 30 -11.42 -38.73 20.99
N LYS A 31 -11.18 -39.82 20.26
CA LYS A 31 -10.91 -41.15 20.85
C LYS A 31 -9.58 -41.15 21.59
N LEU A 32 -8.53 -40.56 21.01
CA LEU A 32 -7.23 -40.42 21.65
C LEU A 32 -7.32 -39.63 22.97
N ARG A 33 -8.07 -38.51 22.97
CA ARG A 33 -8.27 -37.72 24.20
C ARG A 33 -8.94 -38.52 25.31
N ARG A 34 -10.03 -39.21 25.00
CA ARG A 34 -10.72 -40.06 25.97
C ARG A 34 -9.83 -41.19 26.47
N LEU A 35 -9.05 -41.81 25.60
CA LEU A 35 -8.15 -42.90 25.97
C LEU A 35 -7.10 -42.44 27.00
N ILE A 36 -6.57 -41.22 26.84
CA ILE A 36 -5.66 -40.61 27.82
C ILE A 36 -6.42 -40.28 29.11
N GLU A 37 -7.57 -39.60 29.04
CA GLU A 37 -8.36 -39.18 30.21
C GLU A 37 -8.89 -40.36 31.04
N ASP A 38 -9.23 -41.47 30.39
CA ASP A 38 -9.76 -42.67 31.03
C ASP A 38 -8.64 -43.57 31.60
N SER A 39 -7.37 -43.33 31.23
CA SER A 39 -6.23 -44.15 31.63
C SER A 39 -5.95 -44.11 33.13
N ASP A 40 -5.43 -45.22 33.66
CA ASP A 40 -5.04 -45.32 35.06
C ASP A 40 -3.88 -44.37 35.39
N VAL A 41 -2.97 -44.15 34.43
CA VAL A 41 -1.88 -43.18 34.57
C VAL A 41 -2.43 -41.78 34.75
N PHE A 42 -3.44 -41.37 33.98
CA PHE A 42 -4.04 -40.04 34.13
C PHE A 42 -4.74 -39.83 35.48
N LYS A 43 -5.31 -40.90 36.05
CA LYS A 43 -6.01 -40.89 37.35
C LYS A 43 -5.06 -40.97 38.55
N ASN A 44 -4.00 -41.76 38.44
CA ASN A 44 -3.09 -42.07 39.55
C ASN A 44 -1.81 -41.21 39.53
N ASP A 45 -1.31 -40.86 38.34
CA ASP A 45 -0.09 -40.10 38.13
C ASP A 45 -0.31 -38.98 37.09
N ASN A 46 -1.04 -37.96 37.54
CA ASN A 46 -1.37 -36.81 36.71
C ASN A 46 -0.12 -36.02 36.27
N GLU A 47 0.95 -36.07 37.06
CA GLU A 47 2.19 -35.33 36.78
C GLU A 47 2.96 -35.97 35.62
N ALA A 48 2.97 -37.31 35.51
CA ALA A 48 3.53 -38.00 34.34
C ALA A 48 2.85 -37.57 33.03
N VAL A 49 1.51 -37.45 33.04
CA VAL A 49 0.79 -36.97 31.84
C VAL A 49 1.07 -35.50 31.57
N LYS A 50 1.20 -34.68 32.61
CA LYS A 50 1.53 -33.26 32.47
C LYS A 50 2.92 -33.06 31.87
N ASN A 51 3.92 -33.80 32.36
CA ASN A 51 5.28 -33.77 31.82
C ASN A 51 5.32 -34.19 30.35
N ALA A 52 4.65 -35.28 29.98
CA ALA A 52 4.56 -35.70 28.57
C ALA A 52 3.89 -34.63 27.68
N VAL A 53 2.89 -33.92 28.19
CA VAL A 53 2.26 -32.80 27.46
C VAL A 53 3.22 -31.61 27.33
N GLU A 54 3.99 -31.29 28.37
CA GLU A 54 5.00 -30.23 28.39
C GLU A 54 6.12 -30.52 27.37
N ASP A 55 6.67 -31.74 27.37
CA ASP A 55 7.74 -32.18 26.46
C ASP A 55 7.32 -32.11 24.99
N VAL A 56 6.09 -32.55 24.68
CA VAL A 56 5.53 -32.46 23.33
C VAL A 56 5.30 -31.01 22.90
N LEU A 57 4.90 -30.12 23.82
CA LEU A 57 4.74 -28.70 23.54
C LEU A 57 6.08 -27.99 23.32
N GLU A 58 7.11 -28.33 24.11
CA GLU A 58 8.45 -27.77 23.93
C GLU A 58 9.06 -28.20 22.59
N ASN A 59 8.87 -29.46 22.21
CA ASN A 59 9.30 -29.99 20.91
C ASN A 59 8.55 -29.38 19.71
N ARG A 60 7.32 -28.87 19.91
CA ARG A 60 6.58 -28.14 18.87
C ARG A 60 7.29 -26.83 18.50
N ASN A 61 7.82 -26.11 19.49
CA ASN A 61 8.46 -24.82 19.27
C ASN A 61 9.84 -24.96 18.59
N LYS A 62 10.59 -26.03 18.89
CA LYS A 62 11.90 -26.29 18.27
C LYS A 62 11.79 -26.61 16.76
N LYS A 63 10.68 -27.22 16.32
CA LYS A 63 10.47 -27.54 14.88
C LYS A 63 10.11 -26.31 14.04
N SER A 64 9.39 -25.33 14.59
CA SER A 64 9.08 -24.10 13.85
C SER A 64 10.31 -23.24 13.57
N ASP A 65 11.30 -23.26 14.48
CA ASP A 65 12.52 -22.48 14.32
C ASP A 65 13.44 -23.10 13.25
N GLN A 66 13.56 -24.44 13.23
CA GLN A 66 14.32 -25.16 12.19
C GLN A 66 13.70 -25.03 10.80
N ASP A 67 12.38 -25.10 10.67
CA ASP A 67 11.71 -24.95 9.37
C ASP A 67 11.92 -23.54 8.79
N GLY A 68 11.96 -22.51 9.66
CA GLY A 68 12.28 -21.13 9.25
C GLY A 68 13.73 -20.95 8.79
N GLU A 69 14.69 -21.55 9.49
CA GLU A 69 16.11 -21.52 9.10
C GLU A 69 16.35 -22.21 7.74
N ILE A 70 15.71 -23.37 7.52
CA ILE A 70 15.81 -24.12 6.26
C ILE A 70 15.26 -23.29 5.08
N GLU A 71 14.13 -22.60 5.27
CA GLU A 71 13.53 -21.78 4.22
C GLU A 71 14.38 -20.54 3.90
N ILE A 72 14.96 -19.89 4.92
CA ILE A 72 15.90 -18.78 4.72
C ILE A 72 17.14 -19.24 3.96
N GLU A 73 17.67 -20.41 4.28
CA GLU A 73 18.85 -20.96 3.61
C GLU A 73 18.55 -21.33 2.15
N ARG A 74 17.37 -21.90 1.86
CA ARG A 74 16.90 -22.13 0.49
C ARG A 74 16.81 -20.84 -0.32
N LEU A 75 16.20 -19.79 0.23
CA LEU A 75 16.07 -18.49 -0.44
C LEU A 75 17.45 -17.84 -0.69
N LYS A 76 18.40 -17.98 0.24
CA LYS A 76 19.78 -17.51 0.05
C LYS A 76 20.46 -18.23 -1.13
N ILE A 77 20.31 -19.54 -1.22
CA ILE A 77 20.88 -20.34 -2.33
C ILE A 77 20.27 -19.92 -3.67
N GLU A 78 18.94 -19.75 -3.72
CA GLU A 78 18.24 -19.34 -4.94
C GLU A 78 18.69 -17.96 -5.43
N ARG A 79 18.87 -17.00 -4.51
CA ARG A 79 19.41 -15.68 -4.82
C ARG A 79 20.81 -15.76 -5.43
N ILE A 80 21.72 -16.53 -4.82
CA ILE A 80 23.10 -16.68 -5.32
C ILE A 80 23.10 -17.27 -6.73
N LYS A 81 22.22 -18.23 -7.00
CA LYS A 81 22.08 -18.86 -8.33
C LYS A 81 21.63 -17.86 -9.40
N LEU A 82 20.64 -17.01 -9.09
CA LEU A 82 20.18 -15.96 -10.00
C LEU A 82 21.25 -14.90 -10.26
N GLU A 83 22.00 -14.51 -9.23
CA GLU A 83 23.08 -13.54 -9.34
C GLU A 83 24.23 -14.06 -10.22
N LEU A 84 24.59 -15.35 -10.08
CA LEU A 84 25.56 -16.01 -10.95
C LEU A 84 25.10 -16.07 -12.41
N GLN A 85 23.84 -16.40 -12.67
CA GLN A 85 23.31 -16.40 -14.04
C GLN A 85 23.35 -15.00 -14.66
N LEU A 86 22.98 -13.96 -13.90
CA LEU A 86 23.09 -12.57 -14.36
C LEU A 86 24.52 -12.16 -14.65
N ALA A 87 25.48 -12.54 -13.79
CA ALA A 87 26.90 -12.28 -14.00
C ALA A 87 27.41 -12.99 -15.26
N GLN A 88 26.97 -14.22 -15.52
CA GLN A 88 27.34 -14.98 -16.72
C GLN A 88 26.78 -14.35 -18.00
N VAL A 89 25.52 -13.89 -18.00
CA VAL A 89 24.93 -13.17 -19.13
C VAL A 89 25.67 -11.85 -19.39
N LYS A 90 26.05 -11.12 -18.33
CA LYS A 90 26.84 -9.89 -18.46
C LYS A 90 28.26 -10.15 -18.98
N ALA A 91 28.91 -11.23 -18.51
CA ALA A 91 30.25 -11.60 -18.94
C ALA A 91 30.27 -12.10 -20.40
N ASN A 92 29.22 -12.78 -20.85
CA ASN A 92 29.07 -13.25 -22.23
C ASN A 92 28.54 -12.15 -23.18
N GLY A 93 28.18 -10.98 -22.65
CA GLY A 93 27.62 -9.84 -23.39
C GLY A 93 28.65 -8.87 -23.97
N ASN A 94 29.88 -9.30 -24.22
CA ASN A 94 30.89 -8.50 -24.92
C ASN A 94 31.19 -9.14 -26.28
N ASN A 95 30.57 -8.60 -27.34
CA ASN A 95 31.13 -8.42 -28.68
C ASN A 95 30.04 -7.91 -29.64
N THR A 96 29.82 -6.60 -29.68
CA THR A 96 29.62 -5.87 -30.95
C THR A 96 30.03 -4.43 -30.72
N SER A 97 31.30 -4.13 -31.03
CA SER A 97 31.73 -2.78 -31.32
C SER A 97 30.81 -2.18 -32.38
N PHE A 98 30.26 -1.01 -32.08
CA PHE A 98 29.45 -0.23 -33.00
C PHE A 98 30.38 0.40 -34.06
N ASP A 99 30.80 -0.41 -35.02
CA ASP A 99 31.45 0.05 -36.25
C ASP A 99 30.87 -0.75 -37.42
N GLN A 100 29.80 -0.21 -38.01
CA GLN A 100 29.27 -0.58 -39.32
C GLN A 100 28.38 0.57 -39.74
N GLY A 101 28.76 1.39 -40.73
CA GLY A 101 29.03 0.92 -42.07
C GLY A 101 27.69 0.84 -42.79
N CYS A 102 27.32 1.94 -43.44
CA CYS A 102 26.09 2.11 -44.22
C CYS A 102 25.79 0.87 -45.08
N LYS A 103 24.82 0.05 -44.67
CA LYS A 103 24.06 -0.81 -45.57
C LYS A 103 22.59 -0.74 -45.19
N SER A 104 21.81 -0.37 -46.20
CA SER A 104 20.38 -0.17 -46.22
C SER A 104 19.61 -1.33 -45.60
N GLU A 105 19.05 -1.11 -44.41
CA GLU A 105 17.85 -1.83 -43.94
C GLU A 105 16.61 -1.01 -44.34
N PRO A 106 15.45 -1.64 -44.57
CA PRO A 106 14.22 -0.90 -44.84
C PRO A 106 13.96 -0.06 -43.59
N GLU A 107 14.05 1.26 -43.71
CA GLU A 107 13.80 2.17 -42.59
C GLU A 107 12.48 1.75 -41.92
N GLU A 108 12.57 1.17 -40.72
CA GLU A 108 11.42 1.05 -39.85
C GLU A 108 10.93 2.48 -39.68
N SER A 109 9.88 2.82 -40.43
CA SER A 109 9.39 4.19 -40.55
C SER A 109 9.26 4.80 -39.16
N LEU A 110 9.56 6.10 -39.03
CA LEU A 110 9.31 6.85 -37.81
C LEU A 110 7.88 6.58 -37.27
N ASP A 111 6.92 6.29 -38.14
CA ASP A 111 5.57 5.86 -37.78
C ASP A 111 5.50 4.50 -37.08
N SER A 112 6.33 3.52 -37.46
CA SER A 112 6.50 2.23 -36.77
C SER A 112 6.99 2.45 -35.34
N LEU A 113 8.04 3.25 -35.18
CA LEU A 113 8.60 3.57 -33.87
C LEU A 113 7.61 4.35 -33.01
N ILE A 114 6.93 5.36 -33.58
CA ILE A 114 5.89 6.12 -32.89
C ILE A 114 4.72 5.22 -32.47
N LYS A 115 4.30 4.27 -33.32
CA LYS A 115 3.25 3.30 -32.99
C LYS A 115 3.69 2.39 -31.85
N SER A 116 4.90 1.83 -31.92
CA SER A 116 5.49 0.96 -30.89
C SER A 116 5.60 1.66 -29.52
N VAL A 117 6.10 2.90 -29.50
CA VAL A 117 6.20 3.71 -28.28
C VAL A 117 4.82 4.03 -27.70
N ARG A 118 3.83 4.40 -28.54
CA ARG A 118 2.45 4.65 -28.08
C ARG A 118 1.79 3.42 -27.46
N THR A 119 2.10 2.21 -27.94
CA THR A 119 1.59 0.96 -27.37
C THR A 119 2.26 0.54 -26.06
N LEU A 120 3.47 1.04 -25.76
CA LEU A 120 4.18 0.81 -24.49
C LEU A 120 3.78 1.80 -23.40
N THR A 121 3.05 2.87 -23.74
CA THR A 121 2.58 3.86 -22.77
C THR A 121 1.44 3.28 -21.94
N ILE A 122 1.79 2.68 -20.79
CA ILE A 122 0.83 2.29 -19.78
C ILE A 122 0.13 3.57 -19.29
N LYS A 123 -1.21 3.62 -19.39
CA LYS A 123 -1.98 4.74 -18.82
C LYS A 123 -1.65 4.84 -17.34
N PRO A 124 -1.17 6.01 -16.84
CA PRO A 124 -0.92 6.17 -15.43
C PRO A 124 -2.22 5.91 -14.66
N PRO A 125 -2.17 5.18 -13.53
CA PRO A 125 -3.36 4.92 -12.74
C PRO A 125 -3.98 6.26 -12.32
N SER A 126 -5.29 6.39 -12.52
CA SER A 126 -6.02 7.58 -12.08
C SER A 126 -6.12 7.54 -10.55
N LEU A 127 -5.28 8.32 -9.87
CA LEU A 127 -5.50 8.58 -8.44
C LEU A 127 -6.76 9.44 -8.29
N THR A 128 -7.89 8.76 -8.11
CA THR A 128 -9.16 9.39 -7.72
C THR A 128 -9.22 9.56 -6.21
N ASN A 129 -10.07 10.47 -5.74
CA ASN A 129 -10.32 10.62 -4.30
C ASN A 129 -10.77 9.31 -3.62
N GLN A 130 -11.48 8.45 -4.35
CA GLN A 130 -11.90 7.14 -3.85
C GLN A 130 -10.70 6.22 -3.59
N VAL A 131 -9.76 6.13 -4.55
CA VAL A 131 -8.54 5.32 -4.40
C VAL A 131 -7.68 5.85 -3.24
N ASN A 132 -7.61 7.17 -3.08
CA ASN A 132 -6.88 7.78 -1.96
C ASN A 132 -7.51 7.46 -0.60
N ARG A 133 -8.84 7.53 -0.51
CA ARG A 133 -9.57 7.18 0.70
C ARG A 133 -9.40 5.71 1.06
N GLU A 134 -9.46 4.83 0.08
CA GLU A 134 -9.26 3.39 0.28
C GLU A 134 -7.83 3.09 0.73
N GLY A 135 -6.83 3.75 0.14
CA GLY A 135 -5.42 3.65 0.56
C GLY A 135 -5.21 4.03 2.03
N LEU A 136 -5.81 5.14 2.48
CA LEU A 136 -5.77 5.57 3.89
C LEU A 136 -6.36 4.52 4.83
N GLU A 137 -7.53 3.98 4.47
CA GLU A 137 -8.22 2.97 5.26
C GLU A 137 -7.40 1.67 5.39
N GLN A 138 -6.82 1.20 4.27
CA GLN A 138 -5.98 0.00 4.27
C GLN A 138 -4.68 0.21 5.07
N GLY A 139 -4.07 1.39 4.96
CA GLY A 139 -2.90 1.74 5.77
C GLY A 139 -3.18 1.71 7.27
N ARG A 140 -4.31 2.27 7.70
CA ARG A 140 -4.73 2.22 9.12
C ARG A 140 -4.98 0.79 9.61
N LYS A 141 -5.60 -0.05 8.77
CA LYS A 141 -5.79 -1.48 9.08
C LYS A 141 -4.46 -2.21 9.25
N LEU A 142 -3.48 -1.92 8.39
CA LEU A 142 -2.15 -2.52 8.46
C LEU A 142 -1.43 -2.14 9.76
N VAL A 143 -1.47 -0.86 10.15
CA VAL A 143 -0.90 -0.38 11.42
C VAL A 143 -1.52 -1.11 12.61
N ASN A 144 -2.85 -1.22 12.66
CA ASN A 144 -3.55 -1.92 13.73
C ASN A 144 -3.22 -3.42 13.77
N TYR A 145 -3.08 -4.06 12.60
CA TYR A 145 -2.73 -5.47 12.51
C TYR A 145 -1.36 -5.75 13.12
N PHE A 146 -0.33 -4.96 12.76
CA PHE A 146 1.01 -5.12 13.33
C PHE A 146 1.06 -4.82 14.82
N GLN A 147 0.31 -3.83 15.30
CA GLN A 147 0.24 -3.54 16.72
C GLN A 147 -0.35 -4.71 17.55
N GLN A 148 -1.27 -5.47 16.97
CA GLN A 148 -1.95 -6.58 17.67
C GLN A 148 -1.24 -7.92 17.53
N ASN A 149 -0.49 -8.13 16.43
CA ASN A 149 0.01 -9.44 16.05
C ASN A 149 1.54 -9.55 16.00
N ASP A 150 2.30 -8.44 16.06
CA ASP A 150 3.76 -8.49 16.05
C ASP A 150 4.29 -8.95 17.44
N PRO A 151 5.08 -10.03 17.52
CA PRO A 151 5.68 -10.50 18.77
C PRO A 151 6.67 -9.51 19.39
N HIS A 152 7.24 -8.61 18.58
CA HIS A 152 8.26 -7.64 19.00
C HIS A 152 7.67 -6.24 19.12
N LEU A 153 7.36 -5.83 20.35
CA LEU A 153 6.73 -4.54 20.66
C LEU A 153 7.50 -3.34 20.09
N ASP A 154 8.82 -3.31 20.22
CA ASP A 154 9.65 -2.19 19.72
C ASP A 154 9.62 -2.07 18.19
N ARG A 155 9.57 -3.21 17.49
CA ARG A 155 9.44 -3.25 16.03
C ARG A 155 8.06 -2.75 15.60
N ALA A 156 7.02 -3.20 16.27
CA ALA A 156 5.64 -2.77 16.03
C ALA A 156 5.48 -1.26 16.22
N LEU A 157 6.03 -0.69 17.30
CA LEU A 157 5.97 0.74 17.60
C LEU A 157 6.76 1.58 16.61
N ARG A 158 7.93 1.11 16.17
CA ARG A 158 8.71 1.77 15.10
C ARG A 158 7.95 1.77 13.77
N PHE A 159 7.38 0.63 13.40
CA PHE A 159 6.53 0.50 12.22
C PHE A 159 5.33 1.44 12.29
N GLN A 160 4.62 1.45 13.41
CA GLN A 160 3.47 2.33 13.64
C GLN A 160 3.84 3.80 13.49
N ARG A 161 4.95 4.25 14.11
CA ARG A 161 5.41 5.64 13.99
C ARG A 161 5.65 6.02 12.53
N ASN A 162 6.48 5.23 11.84
CA ASN A 162 6.87 5.52 10.45
C ASN A 162 5.66 5.48 9.51
N MET A 163 4.75 4.52 9.74
CA MET A 163 3.59 4.37 8.88
C MET A 163 2.55 5.47 9.13
N ASN A 164 2.37 5.90 10.38
CA ASN A 164 1.50 7.03 10.69
C ASN A 164 2.04 8.35 10.12
N GLU A 165 3.37 8.54 10.10
CA GLU A 165 4.01 9.68 9.46
C GLU A 165 3.67 9.72 7.95
N CYS A 166 3.83 8.59 7.25
CA CYS A 166 3.43 8.47 5.85
C CYS A 166 1.92 8.68 5.63
N LEU A 167 1.08 8.13 6.51
CA LEU A 167 -0.38 8.26 6.40
C LEU A 167 -0.84 9.70 6.65
N ASN A 168 -0.18 10.44 7.53
CA ASN A 168 -0.47 11.85 7.76
C ASN A 168 -0.17 12.70 6.52
N GLU A 169 1.01 12.53 5.91
CA GLU A 169 1.35 13.23 4.65
C GLU A 169 0.31 12.94 3.55
N TYR A 170 -0.13 11.68 3.48
CA TYR A 170 -1.13 11.24 2.54
C TYR A 170 -2.54 11.78 2.84
N GLU A 171 -2.89 11.91 4.12
CA GLU A 171 -4.15 12.49 4.60
C GLU A 171 -4.20 14.00 4.34
N GLU A 172 -3.09 14.71 4.51
CA GLU A 172 -2.97 16.12 4.13
C GLU A 172 -3.19 16.32 2.64
N LEU A 173 -2.55 15.49 1.80
CA LEU A 173 -2.74 15.52 0.35
C LEU A 173 -4.21 15.30 -0.02
N TYR A 174 -4.85 14.28 0.57
CA TYR A 174 -6.27 13.99 0.37
C TYR A 174 -7.17 15.16 0.79
N ASN A 175 -6.90 15.77 1.93
CA ASN A 175 -7.67 16.92 2.44
C ASN A 175 -7.54 18.15 1.52
N VAL A 176 -6.36 18.38 0.95
CA VAL A 176 -6.14 19.48 -0.01
C VAL A 176 -6.89 19.27 -1.32
N LEU A 177 -6.90 18.03 -1.83
CA LEU A 177 -7.62 17.66 -3.05
C LEU A 177 -9.14 17.74 -2.89
N THR A 178 -9.65 17.36 -1.71
CA THR A 178 -11.09 17.35 -1.44
C THR A 178 -11.65 18.73 -1.08
N LYS A 179 -10.85 19.62 -0.47
CA LYS A 179 -11.25 21.01 -0.21
C LYS A 179 -11.48 21.82 -1.50
N ASN A 180 -10.69 21.57 -2.54
CA ASN A 180 -10.86 22.17 -3.86
C ASN A 180 -11.76 21.29 -4.73
N LYS A 181 -13.09 21.33 -4.50
CA LYS A 181 -14.13 20.52 -5.16
C LYS A 181 -14.09 20.51 -6.72
N SER A 182 -13.30 21.38 -7.35
CA SER A 182 -13.09 21.47 -8.79
C SER A 182 -11.94 20.60 -9.34
N GLN A 183 -11.18 19.89 -8.49
CA GLN A 183 -9.96 19.20 -8.90
C GLN A 183 -10.10 17.68 -8.77
N SER A 184 -10.41 17.01 -9.89
CA SER A 184 -10.66 15.57 -9.96
C SER A 184 -9.40 14.69 -10.04
N LEU A 185 -8.22 15.28 -10.30
CA LEU A 185 -6.97 14.57 -10.53
C LEU A 185 -5.78 15.21 -9.78
N ILE A 186 -5.00 14.39 -9.08
CA ILE A 186 -3.76 14.77 -8.36
C ILE A 186 -2.72 15.46 -9.27
N THR A 187 -2.65 15.07 -10.53
CA THR A 187 -1.72 15.65 -11.51
C THR A 187 -1.95 17.16 -11.68
N ASN A 188 -3.20 17.62 -11.53
CA ASN A 188 -3.53 19.04 -11.61
C ASN A 188 -2.97 19.83 -10.41
N PHE A 189 -2.99 19.23 -9.21
CA PHE A 189 -2.43 19.84 -8.00
C PHE A 189 -0.92 20.03 -8.11
N ILE A 190 -0.19 18.98 -8.50
CA ILE A 190 1.29 19.03 -8.67
C ILE A 190 1.70 20.08 -9.72
N SER A 191 0.88 20.26 -10.77
CA SER A 191 1.13 21.27 -11.81
C SER A 191 0.86 22.71 -11.35
N MET A 192 -0.01 22.91 -10.34
CA MET A 192 -0.30 24.23 -9.78
C MET A 192 0.70 24.60 -8.68
N SER A 193 1.09 23.65 -7.82
CA SER A 193 2.14 23.89 -6.82
C SER A 193 3.45 24.31 -7.48
N ARG A 194 3.85 23.65 -8.58
CA ARG A 194 5.01 24.07 -9.39
C ARG A 194 4.85 25.44 -10.07
N ARG A 195 3.63 25.86 -10.41
CA ARG A 195 3.37 27.18 -10.99
C ARG A 195 3.44 28.29 -9.93
N ASN A 196 3.06 28.00 -8.69
CA ASN A 196 3.12 28.95 -7.59
C ASN A 196 4.55 29.16 -7.07
N GLU A 197 5.42 28.14 -7.16
CA GLU A 197 6.86 28.28 -6.85
C GLU A 197 7.60 29.19 -7.85
N ILE A 198 7.11 29.31 -9.09
CA ILE A 198 7.74 30.13 -10.14
C ILE A 198 7.29 31.60 -10.08
N ASN A 199 6.29 31.95 -9.26
CA ASN A 199 5.79 33.33 -9.18
C ASN A 199 5.37 33.71 -7.75
N PRO A 200 6.26 34.30 -6.94
CA PRO A 200 5.97 34.63 -5.54
C PRO A 200 5.11 35.89 -5.37
N ASN A 201 4.76 36.59 -6.45
CA ASN A 201 4.08 37.89 -6.39
C ASN A 201 2.66 37.85 -6.99
N ARG A 202 1.79 36.99 -6.47
CA ARG A 202 0.34 37.25 -6.56
C ARG A 202 -0.30 37.11 -5.18
N SER A 203 -0.37 38.27 -4.54
CA SER A 203 -0.98 38.55 -3.25
C SER A 203 -2.36 37.91 -3.08
N ILE A 204 -2.50 37.31 -1.90
CA ILE A 204 -3.71 36.89 -1.20
C ILE A 204 -4.79 37.97 -1.31
N THR A 205 -5.95 37.61 -1.83
CA THR A 205 -7.22 38.28 -1.50
C THR A 205 -8.30 37.22 -1.32
N GLU A 206 -8.96 37.32 -0.16
CA GLU A 206 -10.29 36.78 0.19
C GLU A 206 -10.38 35.33 0.70
N THR A 207 -9.88 35.14 1.92
CA THR A 207 -10.58 34.34 2.94
C THR A 207 -11.80 35.13 3.44
N ALA A 208 -13.01 34.73 3.02
CA ALA A 208 -14.24 35.13 3.70
C ALA A 208 -14.54 34.11 4.81
N SER A 209 -14.23 34.50 6.04
CA SER A 209 -14.58 33.78 7.27
C SER A 209 -16.07 33.95 7.55
N ASN A 210 -16.78 32.83 7.68
CA ASN A 210 -18.03 32.78 8.44
C ASN A 210 -17.64 32.77 9.92
N GLU A 211 -17.87 33.87 10.64
CA GLU A 211 -18.14 33.79 12.07
C GLU A 211 -19.02 34.97 12.51
N ILE A 212 -20.19 34.60 13.00
CA ILE A 212 -21.19 35.46 13.63
C ILE A 212 -20.69 35.73 15.05
N ILE A 213 -20.35 36.98 15.37
CA ILE A 213 -20.33 37.47 16.74
C ILE A 213 -21.03 38.82 16.78
N LEU A 214 -22.17 38.82 17.47
CA LEU A 214 -22.90 39.99 17.94
C LEU A 214 -22.06 40.77 18.96
N SER A 215 -21.88 42.08 18.76
CA SER A 215 -21.85 43.06 19.85
C SER A 215 -21.85 44.50 19.33
N SER A 216 -22.71 45.30 19.95
CA SER A 216 -22.95 46.74 19.87
C SER A 216 -21.69 47.60 20.02
N ASP A 217 -21.49 48.63 19.18
CA ASP A 217 -21.77 50.04 19.54
C ASP A 217 -21.25 51.01 18.46
N GLU A 218 -21.88 52.18 18.44
CA GLU A 218 -21.87 53.19 17.40
C GLU A 218 -20.53 53.92 17.22
N SER A 219 -20.19 54.29 15.98
CA SER A 219 -19.65 55.60 15.62
C SER A 219 -19.60 55.79 14.09
N GLU A 220 -19.90 57.01 13.69
CA GLU A 220 -20.32 57.49 12.39
C GLU A 220 -19.24 57.57 11.29
N ILE A 221 -19.70 57.34 10.05
CA ILE A 221 -19.40 58.09 8.80
C ILE A 221 -17.93 58.37 8.46
N ILE A 222 -17.43 57.73 7.38
CA ILE A 222 -16.81 58.43 6.23
C ILE A 222 -17.14 57.69 4.91
N GLN A 223 -17.90 58.37 4.04
CA GLN A 223 -18.03 58.07 2.62
C GLN A 223 -16.68 58.26 1.91
N THR A 224 -16.23 57.29 1.11
CA THR A 224 -15.37 57.61 -0.04
C THR A 224 -15.80 56.91 -1.32
N ARG A 225 -15.78 57.73 -2.37
CA ARG A 225 -16.42 57.59 -3.67
C ARG A 225 -15.88 56.43 -4.51
N LYS A 226 -16.82 55.79 -5.21
CA LYS A 226 -16.63 55.04 -6.46
C LYS A 226 -15.80 55.86 -7.47
N ARG A 227 -14.74 55.26 -8.01
CA ARG A 227 -14.24 55.57 -9.36
C ARG A 227 -14.38 54.33 -10.24
N ARG A 228 -15.50 54.25 -10.97
CA ARG A 228 -15.65 53.34 -12.11
C ARG A 228 -15.07 54.03 -13.35
N ARG A 229 -14.19 53.33 -14.07
CA ARG A 229 -13.78 53.68 -15.45
C ARG A 229 -14.91 53.31 -16.44
N PRO A 230 -14.94 53.93 -17.63
CA PRO A 230 -16.13 53.98 -18.47
C PRO A 230 -16.39 52.68 -19.22
N VAL A 231 -17.69 52.44 -19.41
CA VAL A 231 -18.30 51.56 -20.40
C VAL A 231 -17.97 52.07 -21.80
N VAL A 232 -17.48 51.19 -22.68
CA VAL A 232 -17.66 51.32 -24.12
C VAL A 232 -18.42 50.08 -24.54
N GLU A 233 -19.73 50.25 -24.66
CA GLU A 233 -20.60 49.38 -25.44
C GLU A 233 -20.33 49.67 -26.91
N SER A 234 -20.25 48.62 -27.72
CA SER A 234 -20.22 48.70 -29.18
C SER A 234 -21.17 47.64 -29.70
N ASP A 235 -22.46 47.94 -29.62
CA ASP A 235 -23.48 47.21 -30.37
C ASP A 235 -24.01 48.13 -31.47
N SER A 236 -23.85 47.71 -32.72
CA SER A 236 -24.76 48.03 -33.81
C SER A 236 -24.75 46.86 -34.77
N ASP A 237 -25.96 46.36 -34.97
CA ASP A 237 -26.36 45.03 -35.42
C ASP A 237 -26.82 45.06 -36.89
N SER A 238 -26.61 43.95 -37.60
CA SER A 238 -27.28 43.47 -38.83
C SER A 238 -27.22 44.36 -40.11
N SER A 239 -27.20 43.87 -41.36
CA SER A 239 -27.75 42.67 -42.01
C SER A 239 -27.05 42.50 -43.40
N VAL A 240 -26.62 41.29 -43.78
CA VAL A 240 -27.19 40.35 -44.78
C VAL A 240 -26.95 40.69 -46.26
N ASP A 241 -26.51 39.65 -47.01
CA ASP A 241 -26.59 39.34 -48.46
C ASP A 241 -25.22 38.96 -49.06
N GLU A 242 -24.89 37.67 -49.20
CA GLU A 242 -25.24 36.73 -50.30
C GLU A 242 -24.65 37.09 -51.69
N ASN A 243 -23.66 36.28 -52.10
CA ASN A 243 -23.56 35.58 -53.38
C ASN A 243 -23.41 36.34 -54.73
N THR A 244 -22.28 36.00 -55.39
CA THR A 244 -22.06 35.72 -56.84
C THR A 244 -21.86 36.83 -57.88
N LEU A 245 -20.94 36.48 -58.81
CA LEU A 245 -20.83 36.79 -60.26
C LEU A 245 -19.86 37.89 -60.74
N ASN A 246 -18.82 37.39 -61.43
CA ASN A 246 -18.28 37.78 -62.75
C ASN A 246 -18.25 39.28 -63.12
N LEU A 247 -17.05 39.81 -63.38
CA LEU A 247 -16.41 39.89 -64.71
C LEU A 247 -14.95 40.33 -64.57
#